data_AF-A0A2V7RQF9-F1
#
_entry.id   AF-A0A2V7RQF9-F1
#
_cell.length_a   1.000
_cell.length_b   1.000
_cell.length_c   1.000
_cell.angle_alpha   90.00
_cell.angle_beta   90.00
_cell.angle_gamma   90.00
#
_symmetry.space_group_name_H-M   'P 1'
#
loop_
_entity.id
_entity.type
_entity.pdbx_description
1 polymer ?
#
loop_
_entity_poly.entity_id
_entity_poly.type
_entity_poly.pdbx_seq_one_letter_code
_entity_poly.pdbx_strand_id
1 'polypeptide(L)' 'MEVSMPQRGEIVVERLTGNRAMVIRVLSPEEVTCRFGDGRFEERFTFELEQALSPLASLVSFVMSSFLSPSGPGGLGH' A
#
# COMPACT_ATOMS: atom_id res chain seq x y z
N MET A 1 1.97 1.47 -15.23
CA MET A 1 1.78 0.94 -13.87
C MET A 1 1.95 -0.55 -13.97
N GLU A 2 3.10 -1.06 -13.56
CA GLU A 2 3.34 -2.50 -13.50
C GLU A 2 2.49 -3.04 -12.34
N VAL A 3 1.42 -3.78 -12.64
CA VAL A 3 0.62 -4.46 -11.61
C VAL A 3 1.45 -5.67 -11.21
N SER A 4 2.24 -5.53 -10.16
CA SER A 4 3.01 -6.66 -9.63
C SER A 4 2.07 -7.64 -8.95
N MET A 5 2.24 -8.92 -9.28
CA MET A 5 1.45 -10.02 -8.73
C MET A 5 1.64 -10.08 -7.20
N PRO A 6 0.55 -10.13 -6.40
CA PRO A 6 0.67 -10.20 -4.95
C PRO A 6 1.45 -11.43 -4.52
N GLN A 7 2.32 -11.26 -3.54
CA GLN A 7 3.14 -12.35 -3.01
C GLN A 7 2.56 -12.89 -1.70
N ARG A 8 2.82 -14.17 -1.43
CA ARG A 8 2.47 -14.75 -0.14
C ARG A 8 3.16 -13.98 0.99
N GLY A 9 2.38 -13.58 1.99
CA GLY A 9 2.83 -12.77 3.12
C GLY A 9 2.64 -11.27 2.94
N GLU A 10 2.32 -10.83 1.72
CA GLU A 10 2.04 -9.42 1.45
C GLU A 10 0.74 -8.97 2.12
N ILE A 11 0.72 -7.71 2.57
CA ILE A 11 -0.48 -7.06 3.06
C ILE A 11 -1.13 -6.31 1.90
N VAL A 12 -2.37 -6.64 1.63
CA VAL A 12 -3.20 -6.05 0.59
C VAL A 12 -4.41 -5.36 1.23
N VAL A 13 -5.05 -4.47 0.47
CA VAL A 13 -6.26 -3.76 0.86
C VAL A 13 -7.36 -4.14 -0.12
N GLU A 14 -8.49 -4.62 0.38
CA GLU A 14 -9.68 -4.84 -0.43
C GLU A 14 -10.21 -3.48 -0.91
N ARG A 15 -10.32 -3.30 -2.23
CA ARG A 15 -10.71 -2.02 -2.83
C ARG A 15 -12.14 -1.59 -2.45
N LEU A 16 -13.07 -2.54 -2.34
CA LEU A 16 -14.48 -2.23 -2.08
C LEU A 16 -14.73 -1.73 -0.66
N THR A 17 -13.97 -2.25 0.31
CA THR A 17 -14.22 -2.00 1.73
C THR A 17 -13.10 -1.22 2.41
N GLY A 18 -11.91 -1.17 1.81
CA GLY A 18 -10.69 -0.68 2.44
C GLY A 18 -10.11 -1.65 3.49
N ASN A 19 -10.66 -2.87 3.61
CA ASN A 19 -10.21 -3.82 4.62
C ASN A 19 -8.84 -4.37 4.29
N ARG A 20 -7.96 -4.41 5.30
CA ARG A 20 -6.62 -4.99 5.15
C ARG A 20 -6.69 -6.51 5.29
N ALA A 21 -5.97 -7.20 4.44
CA ALA A 21 -5.83 -8.65 4.48
C ALA A 21 -4.39 -9.06 4.18
N MET A 22 -4.00 -10.24 4.66
CA MET A 22 -2.71 -10.86 4.37
C MET A 22 -2.88 -11.95 3.32
N VAL A 23 -2.07 -11.94 2.27
CA VAL A 23 -2.05 -13.01 1.27
C VAL A 23 -1.46 -14.27 1.90
N ILE A 24 -2.23 -15.35 2.02
CA ILE A 24 -1.76 -16.60 2.62
C ILE A 24 -1.44 -17.67 1.57
N ARG A 25 -2.01 -17.56 0.38
CA ARG A 25 -1.78 -18.44 -0.77
C ARG A 25 -2.01 -17.66 -2.06
N VAL A 26 -1.22 -17.96 -3.07
CA VAL A 26 -1.37 -17.44 -4.43
C VAL A 26 -1.72 -18.63 -5.33
N LEU A 27 -2.88 -18.61 -5.97
CA LEU A 27 -3.37 -19.69 -6.82
C LEU A 27 -2.99 -19.44 -8.28
N SER A 28 -3.17 -18.21 -8.72
CA SER A 28 -2.77 -17.70 -10.04
C SER A 28 -2.39 -16.22 -9.95
N PRO A 29 -1.91 -15.60 -11.03
CA PRO A 29 -1.74 -14.14 -11.08
C PRO A 29 -3.01 -13.34 -10.81
N GLU A 30 -4.17 -13.93 -11.09
CA GLU A 30 -5.49 -13.32 -10.93
C GLU A 30 -6.20 -13.73 -9.64
N GLU A 31 -5.84 -14.85 -9.01
CA GLU A 31 -6.55 -15.41 -7.86
C GLU A 31 -5.63 -15.69 -6.67
N VAL A 32 -6.02 -15.16 -5.51
CA VAL A 32 -5.30 -15.29 -4.24
C VAL A 32 -6.23 -15.63 -3.09
N THR A 33 -5.72 -16.34 -2.09
CA THR A 33 -6.42 -16.54 -0.83
C THR A 33 -5.88 -15.57 0.22
N CYS A 34 -6.78 -14.78 0.80
CA CYS A 34 -6.48 -13.76 1.79
C CYS A 34 -7.02 -14.14 3.16
N ARG A 35 -6.28 -13.75 4.21
CA ARG A 35 -6.77 -13.75 5.59
C ARG A 35 -7.07 -12.32 6.02
N PHE A 36 -8.32 -12.06 6.34
CA PHE A 36 -8.78 -10.75 6.81
C PHE A 36 -8.54 -10.59 8.32
N GLY A 37 -8.51 -9.34 8.79
CA GLY A 37 -8.31 -9.02 10.21
C GLY A 37 -9.39 -9.58 11.13
N ASP A 38 -10.57 -9.89 10.61
CA ASP A 38 -11.67 -10.56 11.30
C ASP A 38 -11.51 -12.09 11.38
N GLY A 39 -10.43 -12.63 10.82
CA GLY A 39 -10.12 -14.06 10.82
C GLY A 39 -10.76 -14.85 9.67
N ARG A 40 -11.55 -14.22 8.80
CA ARG A 40 -12.08 -14.88 7.59
C ARG A 40 -10.96 -15.21 6.61
N PHE A 41 -11.14 -16.32 5.92
CA PHE A 41 -10.30 -16.75 4.80
C PHE A 41 -11.15 -16.74 3.55
N GLU A 42 -10.80 -15.89 2.58
CA GLU A 42 -11.58 -15.74 1.36
C GLU A 42 -10.65 -15.77 0.15
N GLU A 43 -11.13 -16.38 -0.93
CA GLU A 43 -10.55 -16.27 -2.25
C GLU A 43 -10.98 -14.95 -2.88
N ARG A 44 -10.02 -14.25 -3.48
CA ARG A 44 -10.23 -12.94 -4.10
C ARG A 44 -9.46 -12.83 -5.39
N PHE A 45 -10.01 -12.05 -6.30
CA PHE A 45 -9.31 -11.68 -7.49
C PHE A 45 -8.31 -10.55 -7.22
N THR A 46 -7.16 -10.60 -7.87
CA THR A 46 -6.11 -9.60 -7.75
C THR A 46 -6.60 -8.19 -8.08
N PHE A 47 -7.59 -8.05 -8.98
CA PHE A 47 -8.17 -6.74 -9.31
C PHE A 47 -9.03 -6.15 -8.18
N GLU A 48 -9.54 -6.97 -7.27
CA GLU A 48 -10.29 -6.52 -6.07
C GLU A 48 -9.36 -6.01 -4.97
N LEU A 49 -8.05 -6.20 -5.15
CA LEU A 49 -7.03 -5.89 -4.17
C LEU A 49 -6.17 -4.70 -4.65
N GLU A 50 -5.68 -3.95 -3.68
CA GLU A 50 -4.68 -2.92 -3.85
C GLU A 50 -3.48 -3.24 -2.96
N GLN A 51 -2.26 -3.02 -3.46
CA GLN A 51 -1.07 -3.18 -2.65
C GLN A 51 -1.10 -2.15 -1.53
N ALA A 52 -0.96 -2.61 -0.28
CA ALA A 52 -0.82 -1.67 0.82
C ALA A 52 0.54 -1.00 0.69
N LEU A 53 0.56 0.27 0.28
CA LEU A 53 1.77 1.08 0.35
C LEU A 53 2.36 0.98 1.76
N SER A 54 3.66 0.72 1.84
CA SER A 54 4.34 0.62 3.13
C SER A 54 4.12 1.91 3.92
N PRO A 55 3.52 1.87 5.11
CA PRO A 55 3.31 3.06 5.94
C PRO A 55 4.62 3.78 6.25
N LEU A 56 5.73 3.02 6.31
CA LEU A 56 7.07 3.57 6.47
C LEU A 56 7.51 4.37 5.24
N ALA A 57 7.20 3.92 4.02
CA ALA A 57 7.53 4.66 2.80
C ALA A 57 6.76 5.99 2.73
N SER A 58 5.49 5.99 3.13
CA SER A 58 4.69 7.23 3.23
C SER A 58 5.24 8.18 4.31
N LEU A 59 5.64 7.66 5.48
CA LEU A 59 6.23 8.46 6.55
C LEU A 59 7.58 9.06 6.13
N VAL A 60 8.46 8.27 5.53
CA VAL A 60 9.76 8.74 5.02
C VAL A 60 9.55 9.83 3.97
N SER A 61 8.59 9.64 3.05
CA SER A 61 8.25 10.64 2.04
C SER A 61 7.77 11.94 2.70
N PHE A 62 6.85 11.88 3.66
CA PHE A 62 6.36 13.04 4.40
C PHE A 62 7.49 13.80 5.13
N VAL A 63 8.39 13.06 5.79
CA VAL A 63 9.56 13.62 6.47
C VAL A 63 10.50 14.29 5.47
N MET A 64 10.81 13.63 4.36
CA MET A 64 11.66 14.19 3.30
C MET A 64 11.04 15.43 2.65
N SER A 65 9.72 15.45 2.41
CA SER A 65 9.01 16.64 1.92
C SER A 65 9.08 17.81 2.89
N SER A 66 9.15 17.56 4.19
CA SER A 66 9.31 18.61 5.21
C SER A 66 10.71 19.23 5.19
N PHE A 67 11.74 18.46 4.86
CA PHE A 67 13.13 18.95 4.74
C PHE A 67 13.44 19.61 3.39
N LEU A 68 12.75 19.22 2.32
CA LEU A 68 12.92 19.77 0.97
C LEU A 68 12.01 20.98 0.69
N SER A 69 11.20 21.40 1.66
CA SER A 69 10.34 22.59 1.54
C SER A 69 11.20 23.85 1.48
N PRO A 70 11.21 24.62 0.36
CA PRO A 70 11.99 25.83 0.25
C PRO A 70 11.28 26.95 1.01
N SER A 71 11.48 27.02 2.32
CA SER A 71 11.12 28.20 3.11
C SER A 71 12.39 28.82 3.70
N GLY A 72 13.10 29.58 2.88
CA GLY A 72 13.99 30.62 3.38
C GLY A 72 13.23 31.96 3.38
N PRO A 73 12.99 32.59 4.54
CA PRO A 73 12.60 33.99 4.58
C PRO A 73 13.86 34.88 4.57
N GLY A 74 13.95 35.81 3.62
CA GLY A 74 14.99 36.85 3.56
C GLY A 74 15.82 36.79 2.27
N GLY A 75 16.00 37.83 1.48
CA GLY A 75 15.85 39.25 1.78
C GLY A 75 15.29 40.07 0.60
N LEU A 76 14.45 41.03 0.97
CA LEU A 76 14.40 42.35 0.33
C LEU A 76 15.66 43.12 0.75
N GLY A 77 16.30 43.79 -0.21
CA GLY A 77 17.53 44.59 -0.07
C GLY A 77 18.53 44.11 -1.13
N HIS A 78 18.86 44.84 -2.19
CA HIS A 78 18.95 46.28 -2.42
C HIS A 78 18.63 46.57 -3.90
#